data_AF-A0A523W1L3-F1
#
_entry.id   AF-A0A523W1L3-F1
#
_cell.length_a   1.000
_cell.length_b   1.000
_cell.length_c   1.000
_cell.angle_alpha   90.00
_cell.angle_beta   90.00
_cell.angle_gamma   90.00
#
_symmetry.space_group_name_H-M   'P 1'
#
loop_
_entity.id
_entity.type
_entity.pdbx_description
1 polymer ?
#
loop_
_entity_poly.entity_id
_entity_poly.type
_entity_poly.pdbx_seq_one_letter_code
_entity_poly.pdbx_strand_id
1 'polypeptide(L)'
;MKKRRLPFWLPHTKKALIWYVLFAVIFILYHDFWSWGRHQPLVWGWLPGWFLYDILLIIAYVAIAAAFARFYWPKPPGTKQ
;
A
#
# COMPACT_ATOMS: atom_id res chain seq x y z
N MET A 1 3.43 3.65 35.58
CA MET A 1 3.70 2.92 34.31
C MET A 1 4.25 3.91 33.29
N LYS A 2 5.48 3.71 32.78
CA LYS A 2 6.07 4.56 31.72
C LYS A 2 5.20 4.44 30.46
N LYS A 3 4.57 5.53 30.01
CA LYS A 3 3.97 5.59 28.67
C LYS A 3 5.11 5.35 27.67
N ARG A 4 5.19 4.16 27.08
CA ARG A 4 6.11 3.88 25.98
C ARG A 4 5.74 4.85 24.86
N ARG A 5 6.57 5.87 24.64
CA ARG A 5 6.40 6.74 23.49
C ARG A 5 6.81 5.92 22.29
N LEU A 6 5.82 5.45 21.53
CA LEU A 6 6.09 4.84 20.23
C LEU A 6 6.78 5.90 19.36
N PRO A 7 7.79 5.51 18.56
CA PRO A 7 8.42 6.44 17.62
C PRO A 7 7.41 6.97 16.62
N PHE A 8 7.64 8.19 16.11
CA PHE A 8 6.63 8.96 15.37
C PHE A 8 6.13 8.32 14.07
N TRP A 9 6.89 7.36 13.54
CA TRP A 9 6.56 6.59 12.33
C TRP A 9 5.59 5.43 12.59
N LEU A 10 5.31 5.07 13.85
CA LEU A 10 4.40 3.97 14.17
C LEU A 10 2.96 4.46 14.37
N PRO A 11 1.97 3.68 13.93
CA PRO A 11 0.57 4.03 14.08
C PRO A 11 0.16 4.07 15.57
N HIS A 12 -0.40 5.19 16.00
CA HIS A 12 -0.86 5.38 17.38
C HIS A 12 -2.33 4.98 17.62
N THR A 13 -3.11 4.78 16.56
CA THR A 13 -4.53 4.39 16.64
C THR A 13 -4.80 3.11 15.87
N LYS A 14 -5.87 2.39 16.20
CA LYS A 14 -6.29 1.19 15.46
C LYS A 14 -6.55 1.50 13.97
N LYS A 15 -7.14 2.67 13.68
CA LYS A 15 -7.37 3.12 12.30
C LYS A 15 -6.05 3.38 11.57
N ALA A 16 -5.09 4.03 12.23
CA ALA A 16 -3.75 4.23 11.68
C ALA A 16 -3.05 2.89 11.38
N LEU A 17 -3.22 1.91 12.27
CA LEU A 17 -2.60 0.60 12.13
C LEU A 17 -3.12 -0.14 10.89
N ILE A 18 -4.42 -0.05 10.60
CA ILE A 18 -5.00 -0.65 9.39
C ILE A 18 -4.34 -0.08 8.14
N TRP A 19 -4.25 1.25 8.01
CA TRP A 19 -3.60 1.88 6.86
C TRP A 19 -2.12 1.54 6.77
N TYR A 20 -1.42 1.54 7.92
CA TYR A 20 -0.02 1.17 7.99
C TYR A 20 0.21 -0.26 7.47
N VAL A 21 -0.60 -1.22 7.91
CA VAL A 21 -0.53 -2.62 7.43
C VAL A 21 -0.87 -2.71 5.95
N LEU A 22 -1.90 -2.01 5.46
CA LEU A 22 -2.24 -2.00 4.04
C LEU A 22 -1.08 -1.51 3.17
N PHE A 23 -0.44 -0.40 3.54
CA PHE A 23 0.73 0.13 2.83
C PHE A 23 1.95 -0.79 2.94
N ALA A 24 2.18 -1.41 4.10
CA ALA A 24 3.27 -2.36 4.27
C ALA A 24 3.06 -3.62 3.40
N VAL A 25 1.84 -4.15 3.36
CA VAL A 25 1.50 -5.33 2.54
C VAL A 25 1.70 -5.01 1.07
N ILE A 26 1.16 -3.89 0.55
CA ILE A 26 1.32 -3.58 -0.86
C ILE A 26 2.77 -3.29 -1.25
N PHE A 27 3.56 -2.71 -0.34
CA PHE A 27 4.99 -2.51 -0.53
C PHE A 27 5.75 -3.84 -0.64
N ILE A 28 5.47 -4.79 0.26
CA ILE A 28 6.07 -6.13 0.22
C ILE A 28 5.65 -6.85 -1.07
N LEU A 29 4.38 -6.71 -1.45
CA LEU A 29 3.85 -7.29 -2.69
C LEU A 29 4.55 -6.77 -3.93
N TYR A 30 4.75 -5.45 -3.99
CA TYR A 30 5.43 -4.78 -5.09
C TYR A 30 6.91 -5.14 -5.22
N HIS A 31 7.54 -5.64 -4.15
CA HIS A 31 8.93 -6.09 -4.26
C HIS A 31 9.07 -7.35 -5.12
N ASP A 32 7.97 -8.10 -5.30
CA ASP A 32 7.83 -9.22 -6.24
C ASP A 32 8.98 -10.23 -6.17
N PHE A 33 9.52 -10.45 -4.96
CA PHE A 33 10.74 -11.25 -4.75
C PHE A 33 10.59 -12.71 -5.15
N TRP A 34 9.35 -13.21 -5.21
CA TRP A 34 9.07 -14.55 -5.72
C TRP A 34 9.20 -14.62 -7.25
N SER A 35 9.08 -13.53 -7.99
CA SER A 35 9.13 -13.54 -9.46
C SER A 35 10.52 -13.25 -10.04
N TRP A 36 11.50 -12.97 -9.18
CA TRP A 36 12.87 -12.70 -9.62
C TRP A 36 13.43 -13.85 -10.46
N GLY A 37 13.97 -13.52 -11.63
CA GLY A 37 14.50 -14.48 -12.60
C GLY A 37 13.45 -15.27 -13.39
N ARG A 38 12.15 -15.00 -13.24
CA ARG A 38 11.09 -15.65 -14.01
C ARG A 38 10.62 -14.75 -15.16
N HIS A 39 10.72 -15.25 -16.38
CA HIS A 39 10.22 -14.56 -17.59
C HIS A 39 8.89 -15.11 -18.12
N GLN A 40 8.48 -16.27 -17.62
CA GLN A 40 7.23 -16.96 -17.97
C GLN A 40 6.32 -17.01 -16.73
N PRO A 41 4.98 -17.03 -16.89
CA PRO A 41 4.26 -17.13 -18.16
C PRO A 41 4.16 -15.79 -18.90
N LEU A 42 4.01 -15.86 -20.22
CA LEU A 42 3.55 -14.73 -21.04
C LEU A 42 2.02 -14.74 -21.12
N VAL A 43 1.39 -13.72 -20.53
CA VAL A 43 -0.04 -13.45 -20.69
C VAL A 43 -0.30 -13.00 -22.12
N TRP A 44 -1.31 -13.59 -22.77
CA TRP A 44 -1.64 -13.38 -24.19
C TRP A 44 -0.47 -13.65 -25.16
N GLY A 45 0.55 -14.39 -24.73
CA GLY A 45 1.70 -14.75 -25.57
C GLY A 45 2.76 -13.64 -25.75
N TRP A 46 2.60 -12.47 -25.14
CA TRP A 46 3.55 -11.36 -25.27
C TRP A 46 3.85 -10.60 -23.98
N LEU A 47 2.93 -10.57 -23.01
CA LEU A 47 3.09 -9.76 -21.79
C LEU A 47 3.65 -10.62 -20.65
N PRO A 48 4.83 -10.32 -20.08
CA PRO A 48 5.31 -11.04 -18.93
C PRO A 48 4.31 -10.99 -17.77
N GLY A 49 4.00 -12.13 -17.16
CA GLY A 49 3.00 -12.23 -16.09
C GLY A 49 3.33 -11.38 -14.87
N TRP A 50 4.62 -11.23 -14.54
CA TRP A 50 5.10 -10.35 -13.49
C TRP A 50 4.79 -8.87 -13.79
N PHE A 51 4.87 -8.47 -15.06
CA PHE A 51 4.57 -7.10 -15.45
C PHE A 51 3.07 -6.79 -15.32
N LEU A 52 2.20 -7.75 -15.70
CA LEU A 52 0.76 -7.62 -15.46
C LEU A 52 0.45 -7.56 -13.96
N TYR A 53 1.14 -8.38 -13.16
CA TYR A 53 1.03 -8.37 -11.71
C TYR A 53 1.37 -6.98 -11.12
N ASP A 54 2.47 -6.37 -11.55
CA ASP A 54 2.86 -5.03 -11.12
C ASP A 54 1.85 -3.95 -11.52
N ILE A 55 1.28 -4.02 -12.73
CA ILE A 55 0.21 -3.10 -13.16
C ILE A 55 -0.97 -3.18 -12.19
N LEU A 56 -1.41 -4.39 -11.84
CA LEU A 56 -2.52 -4.59 -10.92
C LEU A 56 -2.21 -4.05 -9.53
N LEU A 57 -0.97 -4.24 -9.04
CA LEU A 57 -0.52 -3.66 -7.78
C LEU A 57 -0.50 -2.13 -7.80
N ILE A 58 -0.06 -1.51 -8.90
CA ILE A 58 -0.08 -0.05 -9.04
C ILE A 58 -1.51 0.48 -8.98
N ILE A 59 -2.45 -0.16 -9.68
CA ILE A 59 -3.87 0.21 -9.63
C ILE A 59 -4.40 0.08 -8.20
N ALA A 60 -4.09 -1.02 -7.52
CA ALA A 60 -4.48 -1.24 -6.13
C ALA A 60 -3.87 -0.17 -5.19
N TYR A 61 -2.62 0.20 -5.40
CA TYR A 61 -1.93 1.25 -4.63
C TYR A 61 -2.62 2.60 -4.79
N VAL A 62 -2.95 2.99 -6.02
CA VAL A 62 -3.68 4.23 -6.30
C VAL A 62 -5.04 4.23 -5.60
N ALA A 63 -5.77 3.12 -5.64
CA ALA A 63 -7.06 3.00 -4.96
C ALA A 63 -6.92 3.12 -3.43
N ILE A 64 -5.94 2.44 -2.82
CA ILE A 64 -5.65 2.53 -1.39
C ILE A 64 -5.24 3.94 -1.00
N ALA A 65 -4.37 4.59 -1.77
CA ALA A 65 -3.91 5.95 -1.53
C ALA A 65 -5.06 6.98 -1.65
N ALA A 66 -5.92 6.83 -2.66
CA ALA A 66 -7.10 7.67 -2.81
C ALA A 66 -8.09 7.50 -1.65
N ALA A 67 -8.33 6.25 -1.21
CA ALA A 67 -9.17 5.97 -0.06
C ALA A 67 -8.57 6.53 1.24
N PHE A 68 -7.25 6.40 1.43
CA PHE A 68 -6.53 6.98 2.55
C PHE A 68 -6.67 8.51 2.58
N ALA A 69 -6.45 9.17 1.44
CA ALA A 69 -6.62 10.61 1.28
C ALA A 69 -8.06 11.07 1.59
N ARG A 70 -9.05 10.30 1.15
CA ARG A 70 -10.46 10.64 1.33
C ARG A 70 -10.98 10.42 2.75
N PHE A 71 -10.59 9.32 3.39
CA PHE A 71 -11.24 8.84 4.62
C PHE A 71 -10.38 8.98 5.88
N TYR A 72 -9.07 9.14 5.74
CA TYR A 72 -8.16 9.15 6.88
C TYR A 72 -7.24 10.36 6.94
N TRP A 73 -6.83 10.91 5.79
CA TRP A 73 -5.96 12.07 5.76
C TRP A 73 -6.60 13.28 6.47
N PRO A 74 -5.84 14.02 7.28
CA PRO A 74 -6.35 15.22 7.93
C PRO A 74 -6.87 16.21 6.88
N LYS A 75 -8.11 16.66 7.04
CA LYS A 75 -8.64 17.73 6.20
C LYS A 75 -7.89 19.04 6.54
N PRO A 76 -7.67 19.91 5.54
CA PRO A 76 -7.14 21.24 5.79
C PRO A 76 -8.00 22.00 6.81
N PRO A 77 -7.41 22.88 7.64
CA PRO A 77 -8.19 23.74 8.52
C PRO A 77 -9.17 24.58 7.68
N GLY A 78 -10.46 24.53 8.03
CA GLY A 78 -11.53 25.31 7.36
C GLY A 78 -12.55 24.49 6.54
N THR A 79 -12.35 23.18 6.34
CA THR A 79 -13.35 22.33 5.69
C THR A 79 -14.40 21.86 6.70
N LYS A 80 -15.67 22.30 6.57
CA LYS A 80 -16.78 21.80 7.41
C LYS A 80 -16.97 20.29 7.15
N GLN A 81 -17.19 19.53 8.24
CA GLN A 81 -17.30 18.06 8.20
C GLN A 81 -18.54 17.59 7.45
#